data_AF-A0A2M7TKI1-F1
#
_entry.id   AF-A0A2M7TKI1-F1
#
_cell.length_a   1.000
_cell.length_b   1.000
_cell.length_c   1.000
_cell.angle_alpha   90.00
_cell.angle_beta   90.00
_cell.angle_gamma   90.00
#
_symmetry.space_group_name_H-M   'P 1'
#
loop_
_entity.id
_entity.type
_entity.pdbx_description
1 polymer ?
#
loop_
_entity_poly.entity_id
_entity_poly.type
_entity_poly.pdbx_seq_one_letter_code
_entity_poly.pdbx_strand_id
1 'polypeptide(L)' 'MFRRFTHINGVESYWSWTKRRLNKFNGISKRHFSEYLLEPEWRFNHRDSIEVDLKKLIRKA' A
#
# COMPACT_ATOMS: atom_id res chain seq x y z
N MET A 1 -3.45 17.08 -25.40
CA MET A 1 -3.92 17.67 -24.12
C MET A 1 -3.03 17.15 -22.99
N PHE A 2 -2.49 18.05 -22.17
CA PHE A 2 -1.21 17.90 -21.45
C PHE A 2 -1.11 16.73 -20.46
N ARG A 3 -0.15 15.83 -20.72
CA ARG A 3 0.34 14.78 -19.81
C ARG A 3 1.28 15.39 -18.76
N ARG A 4 0.76 15.87 -17.62
CA ARG A 4 1.57 16.28 -16.45
C ARG A 4 0.97 15.93 -15.07
N PHE A 5 -0.11 15.16 -15.02
CA PHE A 5 -0.81 14.81 -13.77
C PHE A 5 -0.52 13.39 -13.24
N THR A 6 0.36 12.63 -13.89
CA THR A 6 0.58 11.22 -13.54
C THR A 6 1.14 10.99 -12.14
N HIS A 7 1.94 11.92 -11.59
CA HIS A 7 2.52 11.76 -10.26
C HIS A 7 1.54 12.14 -9.12
N ILE A 8 0.84 13.27 -9.24
CA ILE A 8 -0.16 13.71 -8.24
C ILE A 8 -1.27 12.65 -8.13
N ASN A 9 -1.76 12.15 -9.27
CA ASN A 9 -2.77 11.10 -9.30
C ASN A 9 -2.26 9.80 -8.64
N GLY A 10 -0.96 9.51 -8.73
CA GLY A 10 -0.34 8.35 -8.07
C GLY A 10 -0.35 8.48 -6.54
N VAL A 11 0.03 9.67 -6.03
CA VAL A 11 0.03 9.97 -4.60
C VAL A 11 -1.40 9.97 -4.03
N GLU A 12 -2.36 10.57 -4.74
CA GLU A 12 -3.77 10.54 -4.35
C GLU A 12 -4.34 9.11 -4.33
N SER A 13 -4.01 8.32 -5.36
CA SER A 13 -4.41 6.91 -5.43
C SER A 13 -3.82 6.09 -4.29
N TYR A 14 -2.55 6.32 -3.96
CA TYR A 14 -1.88 5.67 -2.83
C TYR A 14 -2.59 6.00 -1.51
N TRP A 15 -2.88 7.27 -1.23
CA TRP A 15 -3.55 7.65 0.02
C TRP A 15 -4.99 7.17 0.10
N SER A 16 -5.73 7.14 -1.02
CA SER A 16 -7.07 6.57 -1.08
C SER A 16 -7.07 5.07 -0.71
N TRP A 17 -6.13 4.32 -1.30
CA TRP A 17 -5.99 2.90 -1.06
C TRP A 17 -5.50 2.59 0.37
N THR A 18 -4.49 3.31 0.85
CA THR A 18 -3.94 3.18 2.21
C THR A 18 -5.00 3.46 3.28
N LYS A 19 -5.78 4.53 3.15
CA LYS A 19 -6.89 4.83 4.09
C LYS A 19 -7.90 3.69 4.17
N ARG A 20 -8.32 3.14 3.02
CA ARG A 20 -9.30 2.05 2.97
C ARG A 20 -8.79 0.78 3.66
N ARG A 21 -7.50 0.50 3.53
CA ARG A 21 -6.85 -0.66 4.15
C ARG A 21 -6.71 -0.47 5.66
N LEU A 22 -6.20 0.70 6.09
CA LEU A 22 -6.03 1.02 7.50
C LEU A 22 -7.37 1.06 8.26
N ASN A 23 -8.45 1.49 7.61
CA ASN A 23 -9.79 1.51 8.20
C ASN A 23 -10.32 0.12 8.59
N LYS A 24 -9.79 -0.97 8.01
CA LYS A 24 -10.19 -2.34 8.36
C LYS A 24 -9.69 -2.79 9.73
N PHE A 25 -8.69 -2.11 10.29
CA PHE A 25 -8.09 -2.48 11.58
C PHE A 25 -8.83 -1.88 12.79
N ASN A 26 -10.00 -1.25 12.60
CA ASN A 26 -10.81 -0.62 13.66
C ASN A 26 -10.05 0.43 14.50
N GLY A 27 -9.01 1.03 13.92
CA GLY A 27 -8.11 1.95 14.59
C GLY A 27 -6.66 1.56 14.39
N ILE A 28 -5.80 2.57 14.41
CA ILE A 28 -4.35 2.41 14.29
C ILE A 28 -3.71 3.26 15.37
N SER A 29 -2.80 2.66 16.13
CA SER A 29 -2.03 3.41 17.13
C SER A 29 -1.20 4.47 16.44
N LYS A 30 -1.35 5.73 16.86
CA LYS A 30 -0.55 6.85 16.33
C LYS A 30 0.95 6.61 16.49
N ARG A 31 1.36 5.91 17.54
CA ARG A 31 2.77 5.57 17.81
C ARG A 31 3.36 4.65 16.74
N HIS A 32 2.54 3.75 16.19
CA HIS A 32 2.96 2.73 15.22
C HIS A 32 2.53 3.08 13.80
N PHE A 33 2.05 4.30 13.56
CA PHE A 33 1.51 4.71 12.26
C PHE A 33 2.50 4.49 11.13
N SER A 34 3.78 4.84 11.35
CA SER A 34 4.85 4.64 10.37
C SER A 34 5.05 3.15 10.02
N GLU A 35 4.97 2.26 11.00
CA GLU A 35 5.08 0.81 10.76
C GLU A 35 3.88 0.28 9.98
N TYR A 36 2.68 0.78 10.29
CA TYR A 36 1.46 0.46 9.55
C TYR A 36 1.44 1.00 8.12
N LEU A 37 2.32 1.94 7.75
CA LEU A 37 2.44 2.44 6.37
C LEU A 37 3.32 1.55 5.48
N LEU A 38 4.24 0.78 6.06
CA LEU A 38 5.16 -0.08 5.30
C LEU A 38 4.40 -1.19 4.55
N GLU A 39 3.42 -1.79 5.21
CA GLU A 39 2.59 -2.85 4.63
C GLU A 39 1.76 -2.37 3.42
N PRO A 40 1.01 -1.25 3.50
CA PRO A 40 0.29 -0.73 2.37
C PRO A 40 1.22 -0.19 1.27
N GLU A 41 2.36 0.42 1.60
CA GLU A 41 3.36 0.84 0.61
C GLU A 41 3.85 -0.34 -0.23
N TRP A 42 4.29 -1.43 0.42
CA TRP A 42 4.78 -2.60 -0.28
C TRP A 42 3.70 -3.21 -1.18
N ARG A 43 2.47 -3.36 -0.67
CA ARG A 43 1.35 -3.93 -1.43
C ARG A 43 0.92 -3.06 -2.60
N PHE A 44 0.95 -1.73 -2.47
CA PHE A 44 0.59 -0.81 -3.56
C PHE A 44 1.57 -0.93 -4.73
N ASN A 45 2.86 -1.08 -4.42
CA ASN A 45 3.92 -1.24 -5.41
C ASN A 45 3.95 -2.64 -6.06
N HIS A 46 3.50 -3.69 -5.35
CA HIS A 46 3.51 -5.07 -5.82
C HIS A 46 2.11 -5.62 -6.14
N ARG A 47 1.12 -4.76 -6.36
CA ARG A 47 -0.29 -5.15 -6.55
C ARG A 47 -0.51 -6.15 -7.71
N ASP A 48 0.32 -6.05 -8.75
CA ASP A 48 0.23 -6.89 -9.95
C ASP A 48 0.94 -8.25 -9.77
N SER A 49 1.81 -8.37 -8.76
CA SER A 49 2.62 -9.57 -8.48
C SER A 49 2.37 -10.18 -7.10
N ILE A 50 1.36 -9.68 -6.37
CA ILE A 50 1.19 -9.97 -4.94
C ILE A 50 1.07 -11.46 -4.64
N GLU A 51 0.35 -12.21 -5.48
CA GLU A 51 0.20 -13.66 -5.29
C GLU A 51 1.54 -14.39 -5.41
N VAL A 52 2.34 -14.01 -6.41
CA VAL A 52 3.66 -14.61 -6.67
C VAL A 52 4.61 -14.28 -5.52
N ASP A 53 4.61 -13.03 -5.06
CA ASP A 53 5.51 -12.58 -3.99
C ASP A 53 5.13 -13.18 -2.64
N LEU A 54 3.84 -13.30 -2.34
CA LEU A 54 3.37 -14.03 -1.14
C LEU A 54 3.77 -15.50 -1.19
N LYS A 55 3.61 -16.18 -2.33
CA LYS A 55 4.06 -17.56 -2.51
C LYS A 55 5.57 -17.72 -2.30
N LYS A 56 6.38 -16.73 -2.72
CA LYS A 56 7.84 -16.73 -2.47
C LYS A 56 8.16 -16.53 -0.99
N LEU A 57 7.46 -15.64 -0.30
CA LEU A 57 7.67 -15.38 1.13
C LEU A 57 7.34 -16.61 1.97
N ILE A 58 6.20 -17.27 1.71
CA ILE A 58 5.79 -18.48 2.43
C ILE A 58 6.78 -19.63 2.21
N ARG A 59 7.31 -19.79 1.00
CA ARG A 59 8.29 -20.85 0.69
C ARG A 59 9.68 -20.61 1.29
N LYS A 60 9.98 -19.38 1.73
CA LYS A 60 11.24 -19.00 2.35
C LYS A 60 11.18 -19.05 3.88
N ALA A 61 9.99 -19.15 4.47
CA ALA A 61 9.76 -19.31 5.90
C ALA A 61 9.76 -20.79 6.28
#